data_AF-A0A939PH22-F1
#
_entry.id   AF-A0A939PH22-F1
#
_cell.length_a   1.000
_cell.length_b   1.000
_cell.length_c   1.000
_cell.angle_alpha   90.00
_cell.angle_beta   90.00
_cell.angle_gamma   90.00
#
_symmetry.space_group_name_H-M   'P 1'
#
loop_
_entity.id
_entity.type
_entity.pdbx_description
1 polymer ?
#
loop_
_entity_poly.entity_id
_entity_poly.type
_entity_poly.pdbx_seq_one_letter_code
_entity_poly.pdbx_strand_id
1 'polypeptide(L)'
;MAKVRADCGMGVALTAGGSQIMHLHTDDEAELRLSRPVIERLGGVLTESGRVRIKPDSEWIAVRLDTDSDMALVVSLASVAIKASTAADIAPHSYAPCGAARAAPEGTLRRLTTAIRGSRDR
;
A
#
# COMPACT_ATOMS: atom_id res chain seq x y z
N MET A 1 -11.84 -2.32 12.69
CA MET A 1 -10.85 -1.59 11.88
C MET A 1 -9.68 -1.22 12.76
N ALA A 2 -8.44 -1.34 12.28
CA ALA A 2 -7.26 -0.97 13.06
C ALA A 2 -6.22 -0.26 12.19
N LYS A 3 -5.44 0.64 12.80
CA LYS A 3 -4.20 1.16 12.21
C LYS A 3 -3.05 0.22 12.57
N VAL A 4 -2.30 -0.20 11.56
CA VAL A 4 -1.16 -1.12 11.69
C VAL A 4 0.06 -0.59 10.94
N ARG A 5 1.21 -1.22 11.12
CA ARG A 5 2.34 -1.02 10.20
C ARG A 5 1.98 -1.63 8.85
N ALA A 6 2.31 -0.93 7.78
CA ALA A 6 2.06 -1.43 6.44
C ALA A 6 2.90 -2.67 6.15
N ASP A 7 2.30 -3.62 5.44
CA ASP A 7 2.95 -4.89 5.08
C ASP A 7 4.15 -4.72 4.14
N CYS A 8 4.27 -3.55 3.47
CA CYS A 8 5.45 -3.22 2.67
C CYS A 8 6.69 -2.82 3.49
N GLY A 9 6.57 -2.72 4.82
CA GLY A 9 7.65 -2.29 5.71
C GLY A 9 7.79 -0.76 5.86
N MET A 10 7.04 0.05 5.09
CA MET A 10 7.09 1.52 5.13
C MET A 10 5.71 2.15 5.31
N GLY A 11 5.62 3.10 6.24
CA GLY A 11 4.41 3.86 6.49
C GLY A 11 3.38 3.09 7.33
N VAL A 12 2.11 3.47 7.15
CA VAL A 12 1.00 2.97 7.96
C VAL A 12 -0.10 2.42 7.08
N ALA A 13 -0.85 1.48 7.64
CA ALA A 13 -1.94 0.82 6.96
C ALA A 13 -3.20 0.83 7.81
N LEU A 14 -4.35 0.75 7.13
CA LEU A 14 -5.64 0.48 7.75
C LEU A 14 -6.09 -0.91 7.37
N THR A 15 -6.57 -1.66 8.38
CA THR A 15 -7.10 -3.00 8.20
C THR A 15 -8.59 -3.04 8.51
N ALA A 16 -9.33 -3.82 7.73
CA ALA A 16 -10.72 -4.17 7.94
C ALA A 16 -10.96 -5.60 7.43
N GLY A 17 -11.86 -6.34 8.08
CA GLY A 17 -12.11 -7.75 7.73
C GLY A 17 -10.86 -8.65 7.84
N GLY A 18 -9.88 -8.28 8.66
CA GLY A 18 -8.62 -9.03 8.81
C GLY A 18 -7.58 -8.81 7.70
N SER A 19 -7.86 -7.93 6.73
CA SER A 19 -6.94 -7.62 5.62
C SER A 19 -6.61 -6.13 5.56
N GLN A 20 -5.46 -5.78 4.98
CA GLN A 20 -5.13 -4.40 4.67
C GLN A 20 -6.05 -3.88 3.55
N ILE A 21 -6.68 -2.72 3.80
CA ILE A 21 -7.59 -2.06 2.85
C ILE A 21 -7.07 -0.71 2.37
N MET A 22 -6.13 -0.11 3.10
CA MET A 22 -5.51 1.15 2.73
C MET A 22 -4.08 1.17 3.23
N HIS A 23 -3.21 1.76 2.43
CA HIS A 23 -1.80 1.93 2.70
C HIS A 23 -1.40 3.36 2.36
N LEU A 24 -0.74 4.01 3.32
CA LEU A 24 -0.14 5.32 3.15
C LEU A 24 1.38 5.13 3.18
N HIS A 25 2.05 5.33 2.04
CA HIS A 25 3.51 5.42 1.93
C HIS A 25 3.87 6.67 1.15
N THR A 26 4.95 7.35 1.60
CA THR A 26 5.33 8.72 1.19
C THR A 26 4.22 9.76 1.42
N ASP A 27 4.54 11.05 1.26
CA ASP A 27 3.66 12.12 1.79
C ASP A 27 2.42 12.40 0.93
N ASP A 28 2.40 12.00 -0.35
CA ASP A 28 1.39 12.49 -1.31
C ASP A 28 0.60 11.40 -2.04
N GLU A 29 0.68 10.13 -1.62
CA GLU A 29 -0.08 9.03 -2.23
C GLU A 29 -0.77 8.13 -1.19
N ALA A 30 -2.06 7.86 -1.43
CA ALA A 30 -2.79 6.82 -0.75
C ALA A 30 -3.08 5.67 -1.68
N GLU A 31 -2.75 4.45 -1.26
CA GLU A 31 -3.18 3.25 -1.95
C GLU A 31 -4.39 2.65 -1.24
N LEU A 32 -5.42 2.31 -1.99
CA LEU A 32 -6.63 1.67 -1.46
C LEU A 32 -6.91 0.37 -2.20
N ARG A 33 -7.38 -0.62 -1.45
CA ARG A 33 -7.82 -1.88 -1.99
C ARG A 33 -9.32 -1.86 -2.20
N LEU A 34 -9.74 -1.96 -3.45
CA LEU A 34 -11.14 -2.05 -3.86
C LEU A 34 -11.37 -3.43 -4.48
N SER A 35 -12.50 -4.07 -4.16
CA SER A 35 -12.83 -5.35 -4.80
C SER A 35 -12.94 -5.17 -6.32
N ARG A 36 -12.66 -6.23 -7.09
CA ARG A 36 -12.78 -6.18 -8.56
C ARG A 36 -14.11 -5.60 -9.06
N PRO A 37 -15.29 -5.97 -8.51
CA PRO A 37 -16.56 -5.38 -8.95
C PRO A 37 -16.65 -3.85 -8.74
N VAL A 38 -16.00 -3.33 -7.68
CA VAL A 38 -15.95 -1.89 -7.43
C VAL A 38 -15.04 -1.21 -8.46
N ILE A 39 -13.89 -1.80 -8.79
CA ILE A 39 -12.97 -1.27 -9.81
C ILE A 39 -13.63 -1.29 -11.19
N GLU A 40 -14.32 -2.37 -11.55
CA GLU A 40 -15.04 -2.47 -12.83
C GLU A 40 -16.15 -1.41 -12.93
N ARG A 41 -16.87 -1.16 -11.83
CA ARG A 41 -17.97 -0.19 -11.80
C ARG A 41 -17.49 1.27 -11.81
N LEU A 42 -16.46 1.60 -11.06
CA LEU A 42 -16.03 2.98 -10.80
C LEU A 42 -14.77 3.37 -11.55
N GLY A 43 -14.02 2.41 -12.08
CA GLY A 43 -12.67 2.61 -12.61
C GLY A 43 -12.58 3.71 -13.67
N GLY A 44 -13.49 3.71 -14.64
CA GLY A 44 -13.54 4.75 -15.68
C GLY A 44 -13.64 6.15 -15.07
N VAL A 45 -14.68 6.39 -14.26
CA VAL A 45 -14.92 7.68 -13.58
C VAL A 45 -13.75 8.08 -12.67
N LEU A 46 -13.17 7.13 -11.94
CA LEU A 46 -12.03 7.40 -11.08
C LEU A 46 -10.80 7.82 -11.90
N THR A 47 -10.52 7.14 -13.02
CA THR A 47 -9.38 7.49 -13.88
C THR A 47 -9.56 8.79 -14.66
N GLU A 48 -10.80 9.15 -15.02
CA GLU A 48 -11.12 10.43 -15.68
C GLU A 48 -10.74 11.65 -14.82
N SER A 49 -10.71 11.50 -13.49
CA SER A 49 -10.26 12.57 -12.59
C SER A 49 -8.76 12.91 -12.75
N GLY A 50 -7.96 12.02 -13.33
CA GLY A 50 -6.50 12.12 -13.37
C GLY A 50 -5.79 11.95 -12.02
N ARG A 51 -6.55 11.81 -10.92
CA ARG A 51 -6.04 11.65 -9.55
C ARG A 51 -5.84 10.20 -9.15
N VAL A 52 -6.58 9.30 -9.81
CA VAL A 52 -6.61 7.87 -9.48
C VAL A 52 -5.92 7.06 -10.56
N ARG A 53 -5.05 6.13 -10.14
CA ARG A 53 -4.40 5.16 -11.01
C ARG A 53 -4.72 3.75 -10.54
N ILE A 54 -5.29 2.94 -11.42
CA ILE A 54 -5.54 1.52 -11.15
C ILE A 54 -4.21 0.77 -11.35
N LYS A 55 -3.79 -0.03 -10.35
CA LYS A 55 -2.58 -0.84 -10.47
C LYS A 55 -2.89 -2.09 -11.31
N PRO A 56 -2.12 -2.36 -12.38
CA PRO A 56 -2.34 -3.53 -13.23
C PRO A 56 -2.41 -4.83 -12.44
N ASP A 57 -3.31 -5.73 -12.86
CA ASP A 57 -3.49 -7.08 -12.31
C ASP A 57 -3.69 -7.15 -10.79
N SER A 58 -4.22 -6.08 -10.19
CA SER A 58 -4.41 -6.01 -8.75
C SER A 58 -5.72 -5.30 -8.36
N GLU A 59 -6.13 -5.52 -7.12
CA GLU A 59 -7.26 -4.82 -6.49
C GLU A 59 -6.87 -3.46 -5.90
N TRP A 60 -5.70 -2.94 -6.23
CA TRP A 60 -5.18 -1.71 -5.66
C TRP A 60 -5.34 -0.54 -6.63
N ILE A 61 -5.76 0.58 -6.07
CA ILE A 61 -5.70 1.89 -6.72
C ILE A 61 -4.74 2.78 -5.94
N ALA A 62 -4.14 3.74 -6.62
CA ALA A 62 -3.36 4.83 -6.04
C ALA A 62 -4.10 6.14 -6.25
N VAL A 63 -4.15 6.99 -5.24
CA VAL A 63 -4.77 8.31 -5.25
C VAL A 63 -3.73 9.34 -4.84
N ARG A 64 -3.50 10.35 -5.69
CA ARG A 64 -2.64 11.49 -5.37
C ARG A 64 -3.34 12.44 -4.42
N LEU A 65 -2.64 12.91 -3.39
CA LEU A 65 -3.18 13.75 -2.31
C LEU A 65 -2.66 15.19 -2.41
N ASP A 66 -3.09 15.93 -3.44
CA ASP A 66 -2.63 17.31 -3.63
C ASP A 66 -3.60 18.33 -2.98
N THR A 67 -4.85 17.94 -2.69
CA THR A 67 -5.93 18.84 -2.26
C THR A 67 -6.84 18.23 -1.19
N ASP A 68 -7.60 19.08 -0.49
CA ASP A 68 -8.63 18.65 0.46
C ASP A 68 -9.71 17.78 -0.20
N SER A 69 -10.02 18.02 -1.47
CA SER A 69 -10.95 17.21 -2.25
C SER A 69 -10.41 15.80 -2.48
N ASP A 70 -9.10 15.64 -2.66
CA ASP A 70 -8.46 14.33 -2.80
C ASP A 70 -8.54 13.55 -1.47
N MET A 71 -8.37 14.24 -0.34
CA MET A 71 -8.56 13.66 0.99
C MET A 71 -10.00 13.19 1.20
N ALA A 72 -10.99 14.00 0.81
CA ALA A 72 -12.40 13.63 0.89
C ALA A 72 -12.74 12.42 -0.01
N LEU A 73 -12.13 12.35 -1.18
CA LEU A 73 -12.23 11.19 -2.07
C LEU A 73 -11.67 9.93 -1.40
N VAL A 74 -10.47 10.00 -0.80
CA VAL A 74 -9.87 8.87 -0.08
C VAL A 74 -10.73 8.40 1.08
N VAL A 75 -11.29 9.30 1.88
CA VAL A 75 -12.20 8.93 2.98
C VAL A 75 -13.45 8.21 2.44
N SER A 76 -13.99 8.67 1.31
CA SER A 76 -15.14 8.05 0.65
C SER A 76 -14.80 6.64 0.12
N LEU A 77 -13.66 6.50 -0.54
CA LEU A 77 -13.19 5.21 -1.07
C LEU A 77 -12.80 4.23 0.05
N ALA A 78 -12.25 4.71 1.17
CA ALA A 78 -11.99 3.90 2.34
C ALA A 78 -13.28 3.31 2.91
N SER A 79 -14.38 4.08 2.92
CA SER A 79 -15.69 3.58 3.34
C SER A 79 -16.20 2.44 2.42
N VAL A 80 -15.98 2.57 1.11
CA VAL A 80 -16.28 1.51 0.13
C VAL A 80 -15.41 0.27 0.36
N ALA A 81 -14.10 0.47 0.57
CA ALA A 81 -13.16 -0.61 0.86
C ALA A 81 -13.53 -1.38 2.14
N ILE A 82 -13.91 -0.66 3.21
CA ILE A 82 -14.40 -1.26 4.45
C ILE A 82 -15.63 -2.13 4.17
N LYS A 83 -16.64 -1.58 3.47
CA LYS A 83 -17.87 -2.31 3.15
C LYS A 83 -17.58 -3.59 2.36
N ALA A 84 -16.74 -3.52 1.34
CA ALA A 84 -16.34 -4.67 0.53
C ALA A 84 -15.55 -5.71 1.35
N SER A 85 -14.65 -5.26 2.24
CA SER A 85 -13.86 -6.17 3.10
C SER A 85 -14.72 -6.96 4.10
N THR A 86 -15.84 -6.38 4.55
CA THR A 86 -16.77 -7.05 5.47
C THR A 86 -17.75 -7.99 4.78
N ALA A 87 -17.96 -7.83 3.47
CA ALA A 87 -18.90 -8.63 2.69
C ALA A 87 -18.31 -9.96 2.16
N ALA A 88 -17.05 -10.27 2.49
CA ALA A 88 -16.26 -11.38 1.92
C ALA A 88 -15.97 -11.25 0.40
N ASP A 89 -16.22 -10.08 -0.18
CA ASP A 89 -15.99 -9.79 -1.61
C ASP A 89 -14.52 -9.57 -1.98
N ILE A 90 -13.62 -9.65 -1.00
CA ILE A 90 -12.19 -9.40 -1.15
C ILE A 90 -11.44 -10.72 -0.90
N ALA A 91 -10.88 -11.31 -1.97
CA ALA A 91 -10.12 -12.56 -1.87
C ALA A 91 -8.86 -12.38 -0.99
N PRO A 92 -8.33 -13.41 -0.32
CA PRO A 92 -7.00 -13.32 0.27
C PRO A 92 -5.96 -13.06 -0.85
N HIS A 93 -5.12 -12.04 -0.70
CA HIS A 93 -4.07 -11.74 -1.68
C HIS A 93 -2.70 -11.83 -1.02
N SER A 94 -1.79 -12.54 -1.68
CA SER A 94 -0.36 -12.46 -1.40
C SER A 94 0.11 -11.06 -1.77
N TYR A 95 0.60 -10.32 -0.78
CA TYR A 95 1.07 -8.95 -0.96
C TYR A 95 2.21 -8.90 -1.98
N ALA A 96 1.94 -8.29 -3.14
CA ALA A 96 3.04 -7.80 -3.96
C ALA A 96 3.77 -6.70 -3.18
N PRO A 97 5.11 -6.69 -3.12
CA PRO A 97 5.84 -5.60 -2.49
C PRO A 97 5.41 -4.28 -3.10
N CYS A 98 5.12 -3.28 -2.27
CA CYS A 98 4.84 -1.92 -2.72
C CYS A 98 5.94 -1.45 -3.70
N GLY A 99 5.57 -0.71 -4.74
CA GLY A 99 6.53 -0.16 -5.70
C GLY A 99 7.60 0.71 -5.03
N ALA A 100 7.27 1.38 -3.93
CA ALA A 100 8.22 2.13 -3.11
C ALA A 100 9.24 1.25 -2.39
N ALA A 101 8.88 0.02 -2.00
CA ALA A 101 9.83 -0.95 -1.45
C ALA A 101 10.82 -1.44 -2.53
N ARG A 102 10.44 -1.44 -3.81
CA ARG A 102 11.34 -1.72 -4.95
C ARG A 102 12.16 -0.50 -5.39
N ALA A 103 11.80 0.71 -4.97
CA ALA A 103 12.47 1.96 -5.33
C ALA A 103 13.47 2.45 -4.26
N ALA A 104 13.71 1.69 -3.19
CA ALA A 104 14.86 1.93 -2.33
C ALA A 104 16.13 1.76 -3.20
N PRO A 105 17.00 2.78 -3.32
CA PRO A 105 18.24 2.61 -4.07
C PRO A 105 19.09 1.54 -3.38
N GLU A 106 19.40 0.46 -4.12
CA GLU A 106 20.45 -0.49 -3.77
C GLU A 106 21.79 0.27 -3.75
N GLY A 107 22.11 0.91 -2.63
CA GLY A 107 23.27 1.78 -2.53
C GLY A 107 23.66 2.07 -1.10
N THR A 108 24.61 1.28 -0.59
CA THR A 108 25.37 1.45 0.66
C THR A 108 24.95 0.60 1.86
N LEU A 109 24.97 -0.73 1.69
CA LEU A 109 25.59 -1.58 2.70
C LEU A 109 27.00 -1.93 2.21
N ARG A 110 27.91 -0.96 2.41
CA ARG A 110 29.35 -1.18 2.28
C ARG A 110 29.74 -2.23 3.32
N ARG A 111 30.27 -3.34 2.82
CA ARG A 111 30.99 -4.39 3.55
C ARG A 111 31.65 -3.88 4.84
N LEU A 112 31.32 -4.53 5.95
CA LEU A 112 32.28 -4.82 7.01
C LEU A 112 32.35 -6.33 7.22
N THR A 113 32.83 -7.02 6.18
CA THR A 113 33.57 -8.26 6.39
C THR A 113 35.03 -7.88 6.58
N THR A 114 35.52 -7.88 7.82
CA THR A 114 36.94 -8.13 8.06
C THR A 114 37.04 -9.04 9.28
N ALA A 115 37.49 -10.26 8.98
CA ALA A 115 37.95 -11.23 9.95
C ALA A 115 39.04 -10.61 10.84
N ILE A 116 38.99 -10.90 12.14
CA ILE A 116 40.21 -10.97 12.93
C ILE A 116 40.34 -12.42 13.38
N ARG A 117 41.21 -13.12 12.66
CA ARG A 117 41.78 -14.41 13.02
C ARG A 117 42.81 -14.16 14.14
N GLY A 118 42.54 -14.72 15.32
CA GLY A 118 43.49 -15.23 16.32
C GLY A 118 44.54 -14.30 16.95
N SER A 119 44.60 -14.30 18.30
CA SER A 119 45.83 -14.51 19.07
C SER A 119 45.57 -14.44 20.60
N ARG A 120 45.84 -15.58 21.28
CA ARG A 120 46.35 -15.78 22.67
C ARG A 120 45.67 -15.11 23.88
N ASP A 121 45.17 -15.93 24.82
CA ASP A 121 45.85 -16.24 26.10
C ASP A 121 44.96 -17.10 27.04
N ARG A 122 45.35 -18.36 27.24
CA ARG A 122 45.47 -19.10 28.53
C ARG A 122 45.55 -20.61 28.30
#